data_AF-A0A941LKQ3-F1
#
_entry.id   AF-A0A941LKQ3-F1
#
_cell.length_a   1.000
_cell.length_b   1.000
_cell.length_c   1.000
_cell.angle_alpha   90.00
_cell.angle_beta   90.00
_cell.angle_gamma   90.00
#
_symmetry.space_group_name_H-M   'P 1'
#
loop_
_entity.id
_entity.type
_entity.pdbx_description
1 polymer ?
#
loop_
_entity_poly.entity_id
_entity_poly.type
_entity_poly.pdbx_seq_one_letter_code
_entity_poly.pdbx_strand_id
1 'polypeptide(L)'
;MKMYQAFATDLNHLLNGARAVRITVSGYIPLSVEEIGSSGDGYRLVSLCQYGEQNGDLMRDPDLVFMFTDLPDGAAAEPVSFRNDYLGIMQDVYRYDEAGRRTHVFPALKQDLKEFARDWFATLREQGFFAPTAVREILSP
;
A
#
# COMPACT_ATOMS: atom_id res chain seq x y z
N MET A 1 16.45 -1.16 -5.38
CA MET A 1 16.31 -2.41 -4.63
C MET A 1 16.12 -2.17 -3.14
N LYS A 2 17.10 -1.55 -2.43
CA LYS A 2 16.99 -1.27 -0.98
C LYS A 2 15.67 -0.61 -0.53
N MET A 3 15.14 0.35 -1.30
CA MET A 3 13.88 1.01 -0.97
C MET A 3 12.67 0.06 -0.99
N TYR A 4 12.58 -0.82 -2.00
CA TYR A 4 11.46 -1.77 -2.09
C TYR A 4 11.55 -2.86 -1.00
N GLN A 5 12.76 -3.24 -0.59
CA GLN A 5 12.95 -4.12 0.57
C GLN A 5 12.50 -3.43 1.88
N ALA A 6 12.76 -2.12 2.02
CA ALA A 6 12.26 -1.34 3.15
C ALA A 6 10.72 -1.30 3.16
N PHE A 7 10.08 -1.03 2.02
CA PHE A 7 8.61 -1.09 1.92
C PHE A 7 8.05 -2.47 2.28
N ALA A 8 8.66 -3.55 1.79
CA ALA A 8 8.25 -4.90 2.16
C ALA A 8 8.34 -5.16 3.66
N THR A 9 9.44 -4.70 4.28
CA THR A 9 9.67 -4.80 5.73
C THR A 9 8.59 -4.03 6.49
N ASP A 10 8.29 -2.81 6.06
CA ASP A 10 7.31 -1.93 6.70
C ASP A 10 5.90 -2.47 6.60
N LEU A 11 5.49 -2.91 5.42
CA LEU A 11 4.17 -3.50 5.19
C LEU A 11 3.99 -4.79 6.00
N ASN A 12 5.01 -5.66 6.02
CA ASN A 12 4.96 -6.88 6.84
C ASN A 12 4.93 -6.57 8.35
N HIS A 13 5.64 -5.52 8.79
CA HIS A 13 5.57 -5.05 10.17
C HIS A 13 4.18 -4.52 10.54
N LEU A 14 3.56 -3.71 9.66
CA LEU A 14 2.23 -3.18 9.90
C LEU A 14 1.18 -4.29 9.95
N LEU A 15 1.22 -5.23 9.00
CA LEU A 15 0.33 -6.40 8.96
C LEU A 15 0.55 -7.35 10.15
N ASN A 16 1.79 -7.50 10.62
CA ASN A 16 2.16 -8.36 11.75
C ASN A 16 1.55 -9.78 11.67
N GLY A 17 1.57 -10.38 10.48
CA GLY A 17 1.04 -11.71 10.20
C GLY A 17 -0.48 -11.79 9.96
N ALA A 18 -1.22 -10.70 10.17
CA ALA A 18 -2.62 -10.62 9.78
C ALA A 18 -2.78 -10.36 8.27
N ARG A 19 -3.93 -10.75 7.71
CA ARG A 19 -4.27 -10.42 6.30
C ARG A 19 -4.85 -9.01 6.15
N ALA A 20 -5.53 -8.51 7.17
CA ALA A 20 -6.12 -7.18 7.17
C ALA A 20 -6.06 -6.61 8.59
N VAL A 21 -5.54 -5.39 8.72
CA VAL A 21 -5.43 -4.68 9.98
C VAL A 21 -5.85 -3.23 9.81
N ARG A 22 -6.63 -2.74 10.76
CA ARG A 22 -6.85 -1.31 10.95
C ARG A 22 -5.95 -0.81 12.08
N ILE A 23 -5.19 0.23 11.80
CA ILE A 23 -4.28 0.86 12.75
C ILE A 23 -4.79 2.27 13.04
N THR A 24 -5.03 2.56 14.32
CA THR A 24 -5.56 3.84 14.78
C THR A 24 -4.53 4.53 15.65
N VAL A 25 -4.23 5.78 15.32
CA VAL A 25 -3.48 6.71 16.17
C VAL A 25 -4.36 7.94 16.41
N SER A 26 -4.46 8.37 17.68
CA SER A 26 -5.29 9.51 18.07
C SER A 26 -4.88 10.77 17.30
N GLY A 27 -5.86 11.47 16.72
CA GLY A 27 -5.64 12.70 15.95
C GLY A 27 -5.38 12.51 14.46
N TYR A 28 -5.30 11.27 13.96
CA TYR A 28 -5.07 10.96 12.55
C TYR A 28 -6.15 10.03 11.97
N ILE A 29 -6.29 10.06 10.64
CA ILE A 29 -7.17 9.13 9.91
C ILE A 29 -6.61 7.71 10.08
N PRO A 30 -7.43 6.72 10.48
CA PRO A 30 -6.96 5.34 10.62
C PRO A 30 -6.38 4.79 9.32
N LEU A 31 -5.32 4.00 9.46
CA LEU A 31 -4.64 3.34 8.37
C LEU A 31 -5.17 1.91 8.22
N SER A 32 -5.68 1.56 7.04
CA SER A 32 -5.97 0.18 6.65
C SER A 32 -4.77 -0.40 5.93
N VAL A 33 -4.37 -1.61 6.31
CA VAL A 33 -3.34 -2.39 5.62
C VAL A 33 -3.88 -3.77 5.34
N GLU A 34 -3.97 -4.14 4.06
CA GLU A 34 -4.74 -5.30 3.63
C GLU A 34 -4.05 -6.06 2.50
N GLU A 35 -3.96 -7.38 2.63
CA GLU A 35 -3.68 -8.27 1.50
C GLU A 35 -4.92 -8.38 0.61
N ILE A 36 -4.86 -7.77 -0.57
CA ILE A 36 -6.01 -7.67 -1.48
C ILE A 36 -6.02 -8.76 -2.56
N GLY A 37 -5.16 -9.78 -2.41
CA GLY A 37 -5.06 -10.91 -3.34
C GLY A 37 -3.71 -10.95 -4.06
N SER A 38 -3.73 -11.39 -5.32
CA SER A 38 -2.55 -11.52 -6.16
C SER A 38 -2.76 -10.86 -7.52
N SER A 39 -1.68 -10.34 -8.10
CA SER A 39 -1.63 -9.91 -9.50
C SER A 39 -1.88 -11.07 -10.47
N GLY A 40 -2.12 -10.76 -11.76
CA GLY A 40 -2.33 -11.78 -12.80
C GLY A 40 -1.17 -12.79 -12.92
N ASP A 41 0.06 -12.38 -12.57
CA ASP A 41 1.25 -13.24 -12.57
C ASP A 41 1.48 -13.95 -11.20
N GLY A 42 0.52 -13.88 -10.28
CA GLY A 42 0.54 -14.59 -9.00
C GLY A 42 1.21 -13.86 -7.84
N TYR A 43 1.80 -12.68 -8.05
CA TYR A 43 2.45 -11.92 -6.97
C TYR A 43 1.46 -11.33 -5.97
N ARG A 44 1.74 -11.48 -4.67
CA ARG A 44 0.97 -10.92 -3.55
C ARG A 44 0.82 -9.39 -3.67
N LEU A 45 -0.38 -8.89 -3.44
CA LEU A 45 -0.72 -7.47 -3.43
C LEU A 45 -1.16 -7.02 -2.02
N VAL A 46 -0.64 -5.89 -1.57
CA VAL A 46 -1.00 -5.26 -0.29
C VAL A 46 -1.43 -3.81 -0.52
N SER A 47 -2.64 -3.46 -0.12
CA SER A 47 -3.13 -2.08 -0.05
C SER A 47 -2.71 -1.43 1.27
N LEU A 48 -2.30 -0.17 1.19
CA LEU A 48 -2.03 0.73 2.30
C LEU A 48 -2.90 1.96 2.07
N CYS A 49 -3.95 2.13 2.89
CA CYS A 49 -5.01 3.08 2.60
C CYS A 49 -5.45 3.86 3.84
N GLN A 50 -5.69 5.16 3.68
CA GLN A 50 -6.47 5.97 4.61
C GLN A 50 -7.83 6.28 4.00
N TYR A 51 -8.90 6.21 4.79
CA TYR A 51 -10.25 6.52 4.34
C TYR A 51 -10.77 7.78 5.04
N GLY A 52 -11.02 8.82 4.26
CA GLY A 52 -11.88 9.93 4.67
C GLY A 52 -13.35 9.62 4.38
N GLU A 53 -14.22 10.60 4.63
CA GLU A 53 -15.66 10.51 4.33
C GLU A 53 -16.13 11.77 3.60
N GLN A 54 -16.90 11.59 2.52
CA GLN A 54 -17.56 12.69 1.82
C GLN A 54 -19.02 12.32 1.54
N ASN A 55 -19.96 13.10 2.07
CA ASN A 55 -21.41 12.87 1.90
C ASN A 55 -21.87 11.44 2.32
N GLY A 56 -21.19 10.84 3.29
CA GLY A 56 -21.47 9.46 3.74
C GLY A 56 -20.75 8.37 2.94
N ASP A 57 -20.05 8.72 1.87
CA ASP A 57 -19.21 7.78 1.12
C ASP A 57 -17.80 7.74 1.70
N LEU A 58 -17.23 6.53 1.83
CA LEU A 58 -15.82 6.35 2.18
C LEU A 58 -14.93 6.70 0.97
N MET A 59 -13.95 7.55 1.22
CA MET A 59 -13.07 8.12 0.19
C MET A 59 -11.62 7.73 0.47
N ARG A 60 -10.94 7.06 -0.46
CA ARG A 60 -9.51 6.73 -0.35
C ARG A 60 -8.66 8.00 -0.43
N ASP A 61 -7.80 8.24 0.56
CA ASP A 61 -6.96 9.43 0.66
C ASP A 61 -5.63 9.20 1.40
N PRO A 62 -4.60 8.69 0.71
CA PRO A 62 -4.67 7.91 -0.53
C PRO A 62 -4.80 6.40 -0.25
N ASP A 63 -4.97 5.62 -1.32
CA ASP A 63 -4.72 4.17 -1.37
C ASP A 63 -3.50 3.90 -2.27
N LEU A 64 -2.47 3.25 -1.72
CA LEU A 64 -1.36 2.70 -2.49
C LEU A 64 -1.39 1.18 -2.43
N VAL A 65 -1.32 0.55 -3.60
CA VAL A 65 -1.15 -0.90 -3.70
C VAL A 65 0.31 -1.22 -3.98
N PHE A 66 0.86 -2.15 -3.21
CA PHE A 66 2.20 -2.67 -3.36
C PHE A 66 2.17 -4.12 -3.83
N MET A 67 3.03 -4.44 -4.78
CA MET A 67 3.23 -5.79 -5.28
C MET A 67 4.53 -6.36 -4.73
N PHE A 68 4.43 -7.52 -4.09
CA PHE A 68 5.56 -8.22 -3.50
C PHE A 68 6.27 -9.08 -4.53
N THR A 69 7.59 -9.16 -4.43
CA THR A 69 8.44 -10.08 -5.18
C THR A 69 9.48 -10.65 -4.25
N ASP A 70 9.65 -11.97 -4.28
CA ASP A 70 10.71 -12.64 -3.54
C ASP A 70 12.02 -12.53 -4.31
N LEU A 71 13.02 -11.89 -3.72
CA LEU A 71 14.37 -11.80 -4.26
C LEU A 71 15.32 -12.69 -3.43
N PRO A 72 16.47 -13.11 -3.99
CA PRO A 72 17.44 -13.93 -3.25
C PRO A 72 17.91 -13.33 -1.91
N ASP A 73 17.88 -12.00 -1.80
CA ASP A 73 18.32 -11.24 -0.62
C ASP A 73 17.14 -10.71 0.24
N GLY A 74 15.92 -11.17 -0.03
CA GLY A 74 14.72 -10.87 0.76
C GLY A 74 13.54 -10.38 -0.08
N ALA A 75 12.38 -10.25 0.55
CA ALA A 75 11.19 -9.73 -0.11
C ALA A 75 11.36 -8.23 -0.47
N ALA A 76 10.84 -7.84 -1.62
CA ALA A 76 10.72 -6.46 -2.07
C ALA A 76 9.27 -6.14 -2.41
N ALA A 77 8.82 -4.92 -2.12
CA ALA A 77 7.48 -4.45 -2.42
C ALA A 77 7.58 -3.16 -3.24
N GLU A 78 7.05 -3.15 -4.45
CA GLU A 78 7.00 -1.97 -5.31
C GLU A 78 5.59 -1.41 -5.38
N PRO A 79 5.39 -0.08 -5.32
CA PRO A 79 4.07 0.49 -5.53
C PRO A 79 3.66 0.32 -6.99
N VAL A 80 2.44 -0.18 -7.20
CA VAL A 80 1.89 -0.53 -8.53
C VAL A 80 0.60 0.18 -8.87
N SER A 81 -0.12 0.71 -7.87
CA SER A 81 -1.33 1.50 -8.07
C SER A 81 -1.41 2.62 -7.04
N PHE A 82 -2.01 3.73 -7.44
CA PHE A 82 -2.35 4.87 -6.60
C PHE A 82 -3.78 5.31 -6.87
N ARG A 83 -4.53 5.56 -5.81
CA ARG A 83 -5.87 6.11 -5.90
C ARG A 83 -6.12 7.19 -4.84
N ASN A 84 -6.74 8.28 -5.27
CA ASN A 84 -7.26 9.33 -4.41
C ASN A 84 -8.64 9.74 -4.91
N ASP A 85 -9.68 9.45 -4.11
CA ASP A 85 -11.06 9.65 -4.53
C ASP A 85 -11.47 11.14 -4.52
N TYR A 86 -10.91 11.96 -3.63
CA TYR A 86 -11.18 13.41 -3.60
C TYR A 86 -10.65 14.14 -4.84
N LEU A 87 -9.51 13.68 -5.37
CA LEU A 87 -8.89 14.25 -6.56
C LEU A 87 -9.35 13.57 -7.86
N GLY A 88 -10.14 12.49 -7.78
CA GLY A 88 -10.54 11.70 -8.94
C GLY A 88 -9.36 11.03 -9.65
N ILE A 89 -8.29 10.70 -8.92
CA ILE A 89 -7.06 10.12 -9.47
C ILE A 89 -7.08 8.61 -9.27
N MET A 90 -6.84 7.87 -10.37
CA MET A 90 -6.54 6.44 -10.37
C MET A 90 -5.44 6.18 -11.39
N GLN A 91 -4.34 5.57 -10.95
CA GLN A 91 -3.14 5.36 -11.76
C GLN A 91 -2.56 3.98 -11.51
N ASP A 92 -2.30 3.23 -12.58
CA ASP A 92 -1.65 1.91 -12.53
C ASP A 92 -0.32 1.94 -13.27
N VAL A 93 0.73 1.42 -12.63
CA VAL A 93 2.09 1.37 -13.18
C VAL A 93 2.20 0.40 -14.35
N TYR A 94 1.39 -0.67 -14.35
CA TYR A 94 1.40 -1.71 -15.36
C TYR A 94 0.08 -1.75 -16.12
N ARG A 95 0.15 -2.07 -17.42
CA ARG A 95 -1.02 -2.52 -18.19
C ARG A 95 -0.98 -4.03 -18.35
N TYR A 96 -2.18 -4.62 -18.38
CA TYR A 96 -2.38 -6.05 -18.54
C TYR A 96 -3.23 -6.31 -19.78
N ASP A 97 -2.97 -7.42 -20.47
CA ASP A 97 -3.88 -7.93 -21.51
C ASP A 97 -5.09 -8.67 -20.90
N GLU A 98 -6.00 -9.14 -21.75
CA GLU A 98 -7.19 -9.90 -21.33
C GLU A 98 -6.83 -11.22 -20.63
N ALA A 99 -5.64 -11.77 -20.88
CA ALA A 99 -5.12 -12.96 -20.21
C ALA A 99 -4.41 -12.65 -18.89
N GLY A 100 -4.40 -11.38 -18.46
CA GLY A 100 -3.78 -10.94 -17.20
C GLY A 100 -2.26 -10.81 -17.26
N ARG A 101 -1.65 -10.82 -18.45
CA ARG A 101 -0.19 -10.70 -18.62
C ARG A 101 0.20 -9.23 -18.72
N ARG A 102 1.31 -8.86 -18.08
CA ARG A 102 1.87 -7.50 -18.20
C ARG A 102 2.33 -7.21 -19.63
N THR A 103 1.82 -6.13 -20.20
CA THR A 103 2.16 -5.70 -21.56
C THR A 103 2.95 -4.40 -21.59
N HIS A 104 2.82 -3.56 -20.57
CA HIS A 104 3.47 -2.26 -20.52
C HIS A 104 3.79 -1.84 -19.09
N VAL A 105 4.82 -1.02 -18.94
CA VAL A 105 5.19 -0.36 -17.68
C VAL A 105 5.34 1.14 -17.93
N PHE A 106 4.84 1.97 -17.02
CA PHE A 106 5.04 3.42 -17.00
C PHE A 106 6.20 3.78 -16.05
N PRO A 107 7.44 3.98 -16.54
CA PRO A 107 8.60 4.08 -15.66
C PRO A 107 8.61 5.38 -14.84
N ALA A 108 8.11 6.48 -15.41
CA ALA A 108 7.99 7.77 -14.72
C ALA A 108 7.00 7.65 -13.53
N LEU A 109 5.79 7.16 -13.78
CA LEU A 109 4.81 6.91 -12.72
C LEU A 109 5.35 5.96 -11.65
N LYS A 110 6.05 4.89 -12.04
CA LYS A 110 6.69 3.98 -11.08
C LYS A 110 7.71 4.69 -10.18
N GLN A 111 8.46 5.63 -10.72
CA GLN A 111 9.39 6.46 -9.95
C GLN A 111 8.63 7.40 -9.02
N ASP A 112 7.60 8.08 -9.52
CA ASP A 112 6.79 9.04 -8.77
C ASP A 112 6.11 8.36 -7.57
N LEU A 113 5.47 7.21 -7.78
CA LEU A 113 4.83 6.45 -6.69
C LEU A 113 5.83 5.93 -5.67
N LYS A 114 7.06 5.59 -6.08
CA LYS A 114 8.13 5.20 -5.15
C LYS A 114 8.57 6.37 -4.27
N GLU A 115 8.70 7.56 -4.84
CA GLU A 115 9.06 8.76 -4.08
C GLU A 115 7.95 9.17 -3.13
N PHE A 116 6.70 9.17 -3.61
CA PHE A 116 5.52 9.37 -2.78
C PHE A 116 5.47 8.38 -1.61
N ALA A 117 5.61 7.08 -1.89
CA ALA A 117 5.57 6.04 -0.86
C ALA A 117 6.65 6.26 0.19
N ARG A 118 7.89 6.61 -0.22
CA ARG A 118 8.99 6.91 0.71
C ARG A 118 8.59 8.02 1.68
N ASP A 119 8.08 9.12 1.15
CA ASP A 119 7.77 10.31 1.95
C ASP A 119 6.55 10.03 2.85
N TRP A 120 5.54 9.32 2.33
CA TRP A 120 4.36 8.95 3.11
C TRP A 120 4.69 7.97 4.24
N PHE A 121 5.53 6.95 4.01
CA PHE A 121 5.99 6.06 5.08
C PHE A 121 6.74 6.83 6.17
N ALA A 122 7.53 7.86 5.82
CA ALA A 122 8.17 8.72 6.81
C ALA A 122 7.14 9.48 7.65
N THR A 123 6.13 10.08 7.00
CA THR A 123 5.00 10.72 7.71
C THR A 123 4.25 9.75 8.61
N LEU A 124 3.93 8.53 8.15
CA LEU A 124 3.24 7.53 8.97
C LEU A 124 4.05 7.14 10.22
N ARG A 125 5.38 7.14 10.15
CA ARG A 125 6.24 6.95 11.33
C ARG A 125 6.17 8.11 12.30
N GLU A 126 6.28 9.33 11.80
CA GLU A 126 6.18 10.55 12.62
C GLU A 126 4.82 10.65 13.30
N GLN A 127 3.75 10.26 12.60
CA GLN A 127 2.39 10.18 13.14
C GLN A 127 2.21 9.04 14.15
N GLY A 128 3.16 8.10 14.26
CA GLY A 128 3.16 7.05 15.26
C GLY A 128 2.47 5.75 14.86
N PHE A 129 2.13 5.53 13.58
CA PHE A 129 1.49 4.27 13.13
C PHE A 129 2.35 3.03 13.35
N PHE A 130 3.67 3.21 13.41
CA PHE A 130 4.63 2.15 13.71
C PHE A 130 4.91 1.98 15.21
N ALA A 131 4.36 2.86 16.06
CA ALA A 131 4.63 2.82 17.49
C ALA A 131 3.86 1.67 18.18
N PRO A 132 4.35 1.18 19.33
CA PRO A 132 3.61 0.24 20.17
C PRO A 132 2.31 0.81 20.73
N THR A 133 2.19 2.15 20.79
CA THR A 133 0.99 2.86 21.26
C THR A 133 -0.13 2.92 20.22
N ALA A 134 0.15 2.60 18.95
CA ALA A 134 -0.88 2.53 17.93
C ALA A 134 -1.82 1.34 18.19
N VAL A 135 -3.13 1.60 18.17
CA VAL A 135 -4.15 0.57 18.39
C VAL A 135 -4.31 -0.22 17.09
N ARG A 136 -4.20 -1.55 17.17
CA ARG A 136 -4.31 -2.45 16.03
C ARG A 136 -5.53 -3.35 16.19
N GLU A 137 -6.38 -3.35 15.17
CA GLU A 137 -7.57 -4.19 15.07
C GLU A 137 -7.42 -5.12 13.86
N ILE A 138 -7.45 -6.44 14.09
CA ILE A 138 -7.40 -7.44 13.03
C ILE A 138 -8.80 -7.59 12.44
N LEU A 139 -8.95 -7.30 11.14
CA LEU A 139 -10.26 -7.26 10.46
C LEU A 139 -10.67 -8.62 9.85
N SER A 140 -9.71 -9.54 9.73
CA SER A 140 -9.91 -10.87 9.16
C SER A 140 -9.23 -11.91 10.08
N PRO A 141 -9.99 -12.67 10.90
CA PRO A 141 -9.44 -13.72 11.75
C PRO A 141 -9.02 -14.97 10.97
#